data_AF-A0AAU2DQ39-F1
#
_entry.id   AF-A0AAU2DQ39-F1
#
_cell.length_a   1.000
_cell.length_b   1.000
_cell.length_c   1.000
_cell.angle_alpha   90.00
_cell.angle_beta   90.00
_cell.angle_gamma   90.00
#
_symmetry.space_group_name_H-M   'P 1'
#
loop_
_entity.id
_entity.type
_entity.pdbx_description
1 polymer ?
#
loop_
_entity_poly.entity_id
_entity_poly.type
_entity_poly.pdbx_seq_one_letter_code
_entity_poly.pdbx_strand_id
1 'polypeptide(L)'
;MSSSCCSTDGNCSTGTADQATTTATGTATATATATATATEGVTTTYAVSGMTCGHCKATLTKVIGDLDGVTGVDVDLDTGRVTVTSDAEPDDAVIAEVVDEAGYQLTGRA
;
A
#
# COMPACT_ATOMS: atom_id res chain seq x y z
N MET A 1 1.10 25.33 -54.01
CA MET A 1 0.80 23.88 -54.08
C MET A 1 0.88 23.35 -52.65
N SER A 2 0.05 23.88 -51.75
CA SER A 2 -1.16 23.18 -51.26
C SER A 2 -0.81 21.90 -50.51
N SER A 3 -0.45 22.01 -49.23
CA SER A 3 -0.46 20.88 -48.30
C SER A 3 -0.79 21.41 -46.92
N SER A 4 -2.11 21.48 -46.70
CA SER A 4 -2.80 21.90 -45.50
C SER A 4 -2.38 21.08 -44.27
N CYS A 5 -1.93 21.76 -43.22
CA CYS A 5 -1.59 21.17 -41.91
C CYS A 5 -2.84 21.00 -41.01
N CYS A 6 -4.00 20.70 -41.58
CA CYS A 6 -5.26 20.52 -40.84
C CYS A 6 -5.94 19.23 -41.26
N SER A 7 -6.25 18.37 -40.29
CA SER A 7 -7.23 17.29 -40.47
C SER A 7 -8.65 17.88 -40.40
N THR A 8 -9.61 17.25 -41.10
CA THR A 8 -11.04 17.65 -41.15
C THR A 8 -11.73 17.67 -39.77
N ASP A 9 -11.12 17.07 -38.74
CA ASP A 9 -11.55 17.12 -37.35
C ASP A 9 -11.00 18.33 -36.55
N GLY A 10 -10.34 19.29 -37.21
CA GLY A 10 -10.08 20.61 -36.64
C GLY A 10 -9.04 20.71 -35.52
N ASN A 11 -8.12 19.74 -35.38
CA ASN A 11 -6.99 19.88 -34.45
C ASN A 11 -5.70 20.24 -35.20
N CYS A 12 -5.18 21.44 -34.92
CA CYS A 12 -3.92 21.95 -35.42
C CYS A 12 -3.03 22.22 -34.19
N SER A 13 -2.08 21.34 -33.92
CA SER A 13 -1.23 21.44 -32.71
C SER A 13 -0.09 22.44 -32.95
N THR A 14 -0.16 23.59 -32.29
CA THR A 14 1.00 24.47 -32.08
C THR A 14 1.36 24.46 -30.60
N GLY A 15 2.49 23.85 -30.27
CA GLY A 15 2.99 23.85 -28.89
C GLY A 15 3.49 25.22 -28.42
N THR A 16 3.20 25.52 -27.14
CA THR A 16 4.08 26.08 -26.09
C THR A 16 3.51 27.31 -25.36
N ALA A 17 3.22 27.10 -24.05
CA ALA A 17 3.11 28.03 -22.91
C ALA A 17 1.99 29.11 -22.98
N ASP A 18 1.28 29.51 -21.91
CA ASP A 18 1.62 29.63 -20.50
C ASP A 18 0.34 29.86 -19.66
N GLN A 19 0.23 29.13 -18.54
CA GLN A 19 -0.43 29.43 -17.25
C GLN A 19 -1.87 30.02 -17.20
N ALA A 20 -2.77 29.20 -16.66
CA ALA A 20 -3.74 29.67 -15.68
C ALA A 20 -3.77 28.70 -14.49
N THR A 21 -3.01 29.10 -13.47
CA THR A 21 -3.13 28.70 -12.06
C THR A 21 -4.58 28.45 -11.67
N THR A 22 -4.92 27.18 -11.44
CA THR A 22 -5.96 26.83 -10.48
C THR A 22 -5.33 25.90 -9.47
N THR A 23 -5.11 26.46 -8.28
CA THR A 23 -4.83 25.77 -7.04
C THR A 23 -5.81 24.60 -6.87
N ALA A 24 -5.29 23.39 -7.01
CA ALA A 24 -5.89 22.20 -6.43
C ALA A 24 -4.80 21.50 -5.59
N THR A 25 -4.60 22.04 -4.40
CA THR A 25 -4.28 21.19 -3.24
C THR A 25 -5.46 20.23 -3.07
N GLY A 26 -5.28 19.02 -3.58
CA GLY A 26 -6.15 17.86 -3.41
C GLY A 26 -5.28 16.64 -3.66
N THR A 27 -4.62 16.14 -2.62
CA THR A 27 -5.12 14.98 -1.85
C THR A 27 -5.19 13.73 -2.72
N ALA A 28 -4.14 12.91 -2.57
CA ALA A 28 -4.10 11.46 -2.74
C ALA A 28 -5.04 10.85 -3.80
N THR A 29 -4.48 10.47 -4.94
CA THR A 29 -4.96 9.27 -5.64
C THR A 29 -4.01 8.13 -5.30
N ALA A 30 -3.97 7.79 -4.01
CA ALA A 30 -3.72 6.41 -3.64
C ALA A 30 -4.99 5.66 -4.06
N THR A 31 -4.86 4.86 -5.11
CA THR A 31 -5.79 3.75 -5.36
C THR A 31 -5.58 2.74 -4.23
N ALA A 32 -6.07 3.07 -3.05
CA ALA A 32 -6.36 2.09 -2.02
C ALA A 32 -7.87 1.85 -2.10
N THR A 33 -8.25 0.96 -3.01
CA THR A 33 -9.47 0.18 -2.84
C THR A 33 -9.26 -0.68 -1.60
N ALA A 34 -9.52 -0.12 -0.42
CA ALA A 34 -9.83 -0.90 0.76
C ALA A 34 -11.30 -0.61 1.09
N THR A 35 -12.17 -1.27 0.33
CA THR A 35 -13.50 -1.61 0.82
C THR A 35 -13.30 -2.63 1.95
N ALA A 36 -12.89 -2.15 3.12
CA ALA A 36 -12.99 -2.90 4.36
C ALA A 36 -14.38 -2.62 4.91
N THR A 37 -15.36 -3.41 4.47
CA THR A 37 -16.55 -3.66 5.29
C THR A 37 -16.07 -4.38 6.54
N ALA A 38 -15.68 -3.61 7.54
CA ALA A 38 -15.23 -4.11 8.84
C ALA A 38 -16.44 -4.68 9.58
N THR A 39 -16.63 -5.99 9.46
CA THR A 39 -17.31 -6.79 10.48
C THR A 39 -16.31 -6.97 11.63
N GLU A 40 -16.77 -6.68 12.85
CA GLU A 40 -16.00 -6.51 14.09
C GLU A 40 -14.73 -7.37 14.19
N GLY A 41 -13.57 -6.72 14.09
CA GLY A 41 -12.24 -7.33 14.28
C GLY A 41 -11.24 -6.27 14.75
N VAL A 42 -10.22 -6.71 15.48
CA VAL A 42 -9.12 -5.86 15.95
C VAL A 42 -8.09 -5.74 14.84
N THR A 43 -7.69 -4.51 14.53
CA THR A 43 -6.61 -4.26 13.56
C THR A 43 -5.41 -3.66 14.28
N THR A 44 -4.27 -4.33 14.22
CA THR A 44 -3.02 -3.88 14.81
C THR A 44 -1.98 -3.67 13.73
N THR A 45 -1.32 -2.51 13.75
CA THR A 45 -0.26 -2.18 12.81
C THR A 45 1.10 -2.29 13.48
N TYR A 46 2.04 -2.94 12.80
CA TYR A 46 3.40 -3.18 13.23
C TYR A 46 4.38 -2.54 12.26
N ALA A 47 5.44 -1.94 12.79
CA ALA A 47 6.58 -1.51 11.99
C ALA A 47 7.61 -2.64 11.93
N VAL A 48 8.07 -2.95 10.73
CA VAL A 48 9.07 -4.00 10.47
C VAL A 48 10.26 -3.39 9.73
N SER A 49 11.45 -3.59 10.27
CA SER A 49 12.71 -3.21 9.64
C SER A 49 13.34 -4.39 8.91
N GLY A 50 14.01 -4.09 7.78
CA GLY A 50 14.75 -5.08 7.01
C GLY A 50 13.98 -5.71 5.83
N MET A 51 12.73 -5.30 5.56
CA MET A 51 11.97 -5.73 4.37
C MET A 51 12.57 -5.13 3.08
N THR A 52 13.68 -5.70 2.60
CA THR A 52 14.47 -5.15 1.49
C THR A 52 14.40 -5.98 0.20
N CYS A 53 13.69 -7.11 0.18
CA CYS A 53 13.56 -7.95 -1.01
C CYS A 53 12.10 -8.31 -1.32
N GLY A 54 11.68 -8.20 -2.59
CA GLY A 54 10.28 -8.37 -3.00
C GLY A 54 9.69 -9.78 -2.77
N HIS A 55 10.52 -10.81 -2.58
CA HIS A 55 10.07 -12.17 -2.26
C HIS A 55 9.63 -12.33 -0.80
N CYS A 56 9.97 -11.38 0.06
CA CYS A 56 9.75 -11.42 1.50
C CYS A 56 8.28 -11.28 1.90
N LYS A 57 7.52 -10.47 1.14
CA LYS A 57 6.12 -10.12 1.47
C LYS A 57 5.22 -11.35 1.53
N ALA A 58 5.26 -12.21 0.51
CA ALA A 58 4.37 -13.36 0.44
C ALA A 58 4.60 -14.34 1.59
N THR A 59 5.87 -14.57 1.96
CA THR A 59 6.23 -15.40 3.10
C THR A 59 5.73 -14.79 4.41
N LEU A 60 5.98 -13.49 4.65
CA LEU A 60 5.53 -12.76 5.85
C LEU A 60 4.00 -12.80 6.02
N THR A 61 3.26 -12.46 4.95
CA THR A 61 1.79 -12.54 4.96
C THR A 61 1.31 -13.95 5.29
N LYS A 62 1.98 -14.97 4.76
CA LYS A 62 1.59 -16.35 5.00
C LYS A 62 1.87 -16.80 6.43
N VAL A 63 3.05 -16.50 6.97
CA VAL A 63 3.40 -16.94 8.35
C VAL A 63 2.58 -16.22 9.41
N ILE A 64 2.28 -14.93 9.23
CA ILE A 64 1.41 -14.19 10.15
C ILE A 64 -0.06 -14.60 9.97
N GLY A 65 -0.48 -14.89 8.73
CA GLY A 65 -1.84 -15.35 8.44
C GLY A 65 -2.13 -16.79 8.87
N ASP A 66 -1.10 -17.60 9.12
CA ASP A 66 -1.22 -18.95 9.69
C ASP A 66 -1.43 -18.91 11.23
N LEU A 67 -1.30 -17.74 11.87
CA LEU A 67 -1.55 -17.58 13.31
C LEU A 67 -3.05 -17.69 13.63
N ASP A 68 -3.34 -18.34 14.76
CA ASP A 68 -4.71 -18.54 15.22
C ASP A 68 -5.38 -17.19 15.56
N GLY A 69 -6.60 -16.99 15.06
CA GLY A 69 -7.34 -15.74 15.23
C GLY A 69 -6.98 -14.62 14.26
N VAL A 70 -5.98 -14.78 13.39
CA VAL A 70 -5.69 -13.82 12.31
C VAL A 70 -6.63 -14.07 11.14
N THR A 71 -7.38 -13.04 10.76
CA THR A 71 -8.34 -13.07 9.65
C THR A 71 -7.85 -12.31 8.42
N GLY A 72 -6.82 -11.47 8.57
CA GLY A 72 -6.20 -10.74 7.47
C GLY A 72 -4.81 -10.23 7.80
N VAL A 73 -3.95 -10.17 6.79
CA VAL A 73 -2.62 -9.57 6.89
C VAL A 73 -2.36 -8.74 5.65
N ASP A 74 -2.04 -7.47 5.85
CA ASP A 74 -1.61 -6.55 4.81
C ASP A 74 -0.19 -6.08 5.07
N VAL A 75 0.67 -6.16 4.06
CA VAL A 75 2.09 -5.81 4.16
C VAL A 75 2.38 -4.67 3.18
N ASP A 76 2.76 -3.53 3.74
CA ASP A 76 3.13 -2.32 3.04
C ASP A 76 4.66 -2.18 3.02
N LEU A 77 5.25 -2.51 1.87
CA LEU A 77 6.71 -2.46 1.68
C LEU A 77 7.22 -1.03 1.49
N ASP A 78 6.36 -0.12 1.02
CA ASP A 78 6.72 1.29 0.79
C ASP A 78 6.94 2.02 2.12
N THR A 79 6.12 1.72 3.13
CA THR A 79 6.17 2.33 4.47
C THR A 79 6.86 1.45 5.52
N GLY A 80 7.09 0.17 5.22
CA GLY A 80 7.67 -0.77 6.19
C GLY A 80 6.68 -1.21 7.27
N ARG A 81 5.38 -1.25 6.95
CA ARG A 81 4.30 -1.54 7.91
C ARG A 81 3.60 -2.84 7.60
N VAL A 82 3.18 -3.55 8.64
CA VAL A 82 2.40 -4.78 8.56
C VAL A 82 1.13 -4.60 9.39
N THR A 83 -0.01 -4.66 8.72
CA THR A 83 -1.33 -4.55 9.34
C THR A 83 -1.91 -5.94 9.52
N VAL A 84 -2.22 -6.30 10.75
CA VAL A 84 -2.81 -7.59 11.11
C VAL A 84 -4.23 -7.36 11.57
N THR A 85 -5.17 -8.04 10.93
CA THR A 85 -6.58 -8.06 11.31
C THR A 85 -6.88 -9.41 11.94
N SER A 86 -7.49 -9.40 13.12
CA SER A 86 -7.78 -10.59 13.91
C SER A 86 -9.09 -10.43 14.69
N ASP A 87 -9.72 -11.54 15.08
CA ASP A 87 -10.93 -11.52 15.92
C ASP A 87 -10.65 -10.96 17.34
N ALA A 88 -9.43 -11.15 17.83
CA ALA A 88 -8.96 -10.69 19.14
C ALA A 88 -7.65 -9.91 19.02
N GLU A 89 -7.22 -9.26 20.12
CA GLU A 89 -5.94 -8.56 20.16
C GLU A 89 -4.79 -9.56 19.89
N PRO A 90 -3.97 -9.33 18.83
CA PRO A 90 -2.88 -10.23 18.48
C PRO A 90 -1.77 -10.15 19.54
N ASP A 91 -1.12 -11.29 19.77
CA ASP A 91 -0.06 -11.41 20.75
C ASP A 91 1.26 -10.90 20.15
N ASP A 92 1.72 -9.74 20.60
CA ASP A 92 2.90 -9.05 20.02
C ASP A 92 4.15 -9.90 20.06
N ALA A 93 4.30 -10.72 21.12
CA ALA A 93 5.43 -11.61 21.27
C ALA A 93 5.45 -12.69 20.18
N VAL A 94 4.28 -13.25 19.87
CA VAL A 94 4.12 -14.26 18.81
C VAL A 94 4.38 -13.63 17.44
N ILE A 95 3.81 -12.44 17.18
CA ILE A 95 4.06 -11.73 15.92
C ILE A 95 5.56 -11.43 15.77
N ALA A 96 6.23 -10.96 16.83
CA ALA A 96 7.65 -10.66 16.80
C ALA A 96 8.51 -11.91 16.55
N GLU A 97 8.19 -13.03 17.20
CA GLU A 97 8.89 -14.31 17.01
C GLU A 97 8.79 -14.80 15.57
N VAL A 98 7.58 -14.82 15.00
CA VAL A 98 7.36 -15.24 13.61
C VAL A 98 8.05 -14.32 12.60
N VAL A 99 8.06 -13.01 12.88
CA VAL A 99 8.75 -12.01 12.04
C VAL A 99 10.28 -12.20 12.13
N ASP A 100 10.81 -12.52 13.31
CA ASP A 100 12.24 -12.82 13.54
C ASP A 100 12.67 -14.12 12.86
N GLU A 101 11.87 -15.18 12.97
CA GLU A 101 12.09 -16.45 12.28
C GLU A 101 12.06 -16.29 10.75
N ALA A 102 11.24 -15.36 10.25
CA ALA A 102 11.21 -15.00 8.84
C ALA A 102 12.39 -14.13 8.39
N GLY A 103 13.23 -13.69 9.33
CA GLY A 103 14.46 -12.92 9.09
C GLY A 103 14.29 -11.40 9.09
N TYR A 104 13.25 -10.87 9.72
CA TYR A 104 13.01 -9.42 9.86
C TYR A 104 12.94 -9.01 11.32
N GLN A 105 13.09 -7.71 11.57
CA GLN A 105 12.97 -7.18 12.91
C GLN A 105 11.66 -6.41 13.07
N LEU A 106 10.79 -6.87 13.96
CA LEU A 106 9.65 -6.06 14.42
C LEU A 106 10.18 -4.95 15.35
N THR A 107 9.93 -3.68 14.99
CA THR A 107 10.40 -2.52 15.77
C THR A 107 9.35 -1.99 16.75
N GLY A 108 8.10 -2.42 16.61
CA GLY A 108 7.01 -2.12 17.54
C GLY A 108 5.67 -1.93 16.86
N ARG A 109 4.64 -1.60 17.64
CA ARG A 109 3.33 -1.15 17.15
C ARG A 109 3.45 0.28 16.57
N ALA A 110 2.78 0.54 15.45
CA ALA A 110 2.94 1.75 14.63
C ALA A 110 1.64 2.49 14.32
#